data_AF-A0A3N5XLK4-F1
#
_entry.id   AF-A0A3N5XLK4-F1
#
_cell.length_a   1.000
_cell.length_b   1.000
_cell.length_c   1.000
_cell.angle_alpha   90.00
_cell.angle_beta   90.00
_cell.angle_gamma   90.00
#
_symmetry.space_group_name_H-M   'P 1'
#
loop_
_entity.id
_entity.type
_entity.pdbx_description
1 polymer ?
#
loop_
_entity_poly.entity_id
_entity_poly.type
_entity_poly.pdbx_seq_one_letter_code
_entity_poly.pdbx_strand_id
1 'polypeptide(L)'
;MSQRVLCLLIAVGLLFPAYVLAGTPDEGAKAARQFRIHDWTRPQPPIVDPGTPSTPQQPGKPPADAVILFDGRDVSNWRAMDGGPAKWVIKDGVMESVKGSGYVRTLQAFGDCQLHVEWATPVNVEGKSQGRGNSGVFLMNTYEVQVLDSFDNQTYPDGQASAVYGQYPPQINASRGPGVWQTYDIIFHRPRFDEEGKAAQPGHITVLHNGVLTQDHVEILGPTTWMNRPPYRLHADKLPLALQDHGNPVRFRNIWVRELPARPAAERDKDKEIFLGSAALEPFVGEYRGEGTPVITITRNQDQLLATFAGNPARPIYARSENNFFSKAIGIEFEFQRGANGQVESVIIKHGDDRIGPARKQTR
;
A
#
# COMPACT_ATOMS: atom_id res chain seq x y z
N MET A 1 -21.68 52.25 -44.58
CA MET A 1 -20.91 51.45 -43.61
C MET A 1 -21.90 50.74 -42.71
N SER A 2 -21.96 49.42 -42.84
CA SER A 2 -22.88 48.50 -42.16
C SER A 2 -22.15 47.84 -41.01
N GLN A 3 -22.77 47.77 -39.82
CA GLN A 3 -22.81 46.62 -38.90
C GLN A 3 -23.38 47.09 -37.54
N ARG A 4 -24.64 46.77 -37.25
CA ARG A 4 -25.17 45.55 -36.59
C ARG A 4 -25.04 45.62 -35.05
N VAL A 5 -26.18 45.96 -34.44
CA VAL A 5 -26.52 45.75 -33.02
C VAL A 5 -26.56 44.24 -32.75
N LEU A 6 -25.91 43.78 -31.68
CA LEU A 6 -26.05 42.43 -31.15
C LEU A 6 -26.21 42.50 -29.62
N CYS A 7 -27.46 42.32 -29.17
CA CYS A 7 -27.77 41.84 -27.83
C CYS A 7 -27.36 40.36 -27.72
N LEU A 8 -26.64 39.96 -26.67
CA LEU A 8 -26.85 38.63 -26.10
C LEU A 8 -26.28 38.45 -24.67
N LEU A 9 -27.24 38.21 -23.76
CA LEU A 9 -27.27 37.28 -22.62
C LEU A 9 -26.08 37.18 -21.66
N ILE A 10 -26.38 37.61 -20.44
CA ILE A 10 -25.78 37.24 -19.16
C ILE A 10 -25.93 35.71 -18.97
N ALA A 11 -24.81 35.01 -18.81
CA ALA A 11 -24.77 33.67 -18.23
C ALA A 11 -23.80 33.67 -17.05
N VAL A 12 -24.37 33.77 -15.84
CA VAL A 12 -23.66 33.54 -14.58
C VAL A 12 -23.44 32.04 -14.45
N GLY A 13 -22.27 31.57 -14.88
CA GLY A 13 -21.77 30.23 -14.59
C GLY A 13 -20.83 30.28 -13.40
N LEU A 14 -21.36 30.03 -12.20
CA LEU A 14 -20.55 29.74 -11.01
C LEU A 14 -19.84 28.40 -11.23
N LEU A 15 -18.63 28.45 -11.77
CA LEU A 15 -17.71 27.32 -11.77
C LEU A 15 -17.12 27.21 -10.36
N PHE A 16 -17.57 26.19 -9.63
CA PHE A 16 -16.92 25.75 -8.41
C PHE A 16 -15.43 25.48 -8.71
N PRO A 17 -14.47 26.07 -7.98
CA PRO A 17 -13.14 25.53 -8.00
C PRO A 17 -13.23 24.12 -7.42
N ALA A 18 -12.93 23.12 -8.26
CA ALA A 18 -12.62 21.78 -7.79
C ALA A 18 -11.40 21.92 -6.89
N TYR A 19 -11.62 21.93 -5.57
CA TYR A 19 -10.56 21.69 -4.63
C TYR A 19 -10.09 20.26 -4.88
N VAL A 20 -8.96 20.14 -5.57
CA VAL A 20 -8.07 18.99 -5.44
C VAL A 20 -7.72 18.94 -3.95
N LEU A 21 -8.41 18.08 -3.20
CA LEU A 21 -7.92 17.68 -1.89
C LEU A 21 -6.63 16.93 -2.17
N ALA A 22 -5.52 17.66 -1.99
CA ALA A 22 -4.18 17.12 -1.98
C ALA A 22 -4.16 15.86 -1.10
N GLY A 23 -3.56 14.81 -1.63
CA GLY A 23 -3.43 13.51 -0.98
C GLY A 23 -2.98 13.64 0.47
N THR A 24 -3.46 12.72 1.29
CA THR A 24 -3.12 12.60 2.70
C THR A 24 -1.60 12.66 2.90
N PRO A 25 -1.11 13.35 3.95
CA PRO A 25 0.32 13.43 4.24
C PRO A 25 0.91 12.03 4.38
N ASP A 26 2.04 11.81 3.69
CA ASP A 26 2.90 10.64 3.83
C ASP A 26 3.12 10.30 5.32
N GLU A 27 2.67 9.13 5.76
CA GLU A 27 2.91 8.61 7.11
C GLU A 27 4.41 8.59 7.45
N GLY A 28 5.29 8.44 6.44
CA GLY A 28 6.72 8.61 6.58
C GLY A 28 7.11 10.04 6.99
N ALA A 29 6.47 11.06 6.40
CA ALA A 29 6.68 12.45 6.79
C ALA A 29 6.11 12.76 8.18
N LYS A 30 4.98 12.15 8.58
CA LYS A 30 4.46 12.26 9.95
C LYS A 30 5.41 11.63 10.97
N ALA A 31 5.82 10.38 10.76
CA ALA A 31 6.80 9.69 11.61
C ALA A 31 8.15 10.44 11.67
N ALA A 32 8.61 10.99 10.55
CA ALA A 32 9.81 11.81 10.51
C ALA A 32 9.68 13.11 11.33
N ARG A 33 8.48 13.70 11.41
CA ARG A 33 8.23 14.93 12.18
C ARG A 33 8.06 14.68 13.69
N GLN A 34 7.84 13.43 14.12
CA GLN A 34 7.74 13.09 15.55
C GLN A 34 9.04 13.31 16.31
N PHE A 35 10.18 13.17 15.63
CA PHE A 35 11.49 13.41 16.23
C PHE A 35 12.07 14.73 15.76
N ARG A 36 12.88 15.35 16.62
CA ARG A 36 13.63 16.56 16.24
C ARG A 36 14.72 16.20 15.23
N ILE A 37 15.18 17.20 14.49
CA ILE A 37 16.37 17.05 13.65
C ILE A 37 17.54 16.66 14.58
N HIS A 38 18.25 15.57 14.26
CA HIS A 38 19.34 14.98 15.05
C HIS A 38 18.96 14.40 16.43
N ASP A 39 17.70 13.98 16.59
CA ASP A 39 17.26 13.30 17.81
C ASP A 39 17.87 11.89 17.95
N TRP A 40 18.81 11.73 18.90
CA TRP A 40 19.50 10.48 19.18
C TRP A 40 18.62 9.40 19.81
N THR A 41 17.40 9.74 20.23
CA THR A 41 16.43 8.77 20.76
C THR A 41 15.61 8.09 19.66
N ARG A 42 15.71 8.57 18.41
CA ARG A 42 15.08 7.91 17.25
C ARG A 42 15.65 6.49 17.08
N PRO A 43 14.81 5.47 16.89
CA PRO A 43 15.28 4.11 16.61
C PRO A 43 16.25 4.08 15.42
N GLN A 44 17.40 3.44 15.62
CA GLN A 44 18.37 3.25 14.55
C GLN A 44 17.81 2.26 13.52
N PRO A 45 18.04 2.47 12.21
CA PRO A 45 17.66 1.51 11.20
C PRO A 45 18.43 0.19 11.40
N PRO A 46 17.84 -0.96 11.05
CA PRO A 46 18.55 -2.22 11.08
C PRO A 46 19.74 -2.19 10.12
N ILE A 47 20.87 -2.76 10.55
CA ILE A 47 22.06 -2.92 9.71
C ILE A 47 21.86 -4.16 8.86
N VAL A 48 22.12 -4.05 7.55
CA VAL A 48 22.01 -5.14 6.59
C VAL A 48 23.25 -5.18 5.70
N ASP A 49 23.79 -6.37 5.45
CA ASP A 49 24.74 -6.57 4.34
C ASP A 49 23.94 -6.49 3.03
N PRO A 50 24.22 -5.52 2.15
CA PRO A 50 23.42 -5.30 0.94
C PRO A 50 23.62 -6.38 -0.13
N GLY A 51 24.62 -7.27 0.00
CA GLY A 51 24.99 -8.19 -1.06
C GLY A 51 25.69 -7.48 -2.22
N THR A 52 25.44 -7.91 -3.47
CA THR A 52 26.10 -7.36 -4.66
C THR A 52 25.12 -7.23 -5.83
N PRO A 53 25.25 -6.20 -6.68
CA PRO A 53 24.36 -6.01 -7.82
C PRO A 53 24.53 -7.13 -8.87
N SER A 54 23.45 -7.38 -9.63
CA SER A 54 23.45 -8.32 -10.73
C SER A 54 24.04 -7.73 -12.01
N THR A 55 24.62 -8.60 -12.84
CA THR A 55 25.11 -8.28 -14.19
C THR A 55 24.52 -9.28 -15.19
N PRO A 56 24.59 -9.00 -16.50
CA PRO A 56 24.17 -10.00 -17.49
C PRO A 56 24.92 -11.34 -17.37
N GLN A 57 26.18 -11.31 -16.93
CA GLN A 57 27.04 -12.50 -16.85
C GLN A 57 26.88 -13.23 -15.51
N GLN A 58 26.76 -12.49 -14.41
CA GLN A 58 26.80 -13.03 -13.06
C GLN A 58 25.59 -12.54 -12.25
N PRO A 59 24.84 -13.46 -11.59
CA PRO A 59 23.79 -13.06 -10.69
C PRO A 59 24.35 -12.30 -9.48
N GLY A 60 23.58 -11.34 -9.00
CA GLY A 60 23.89 -10.60 -7.78
C GLY A 60 23.82 -11.48 -6.53
N LYS A 61 24.23 -10.91 -5.40
CA LYS A 61 23.98 -11.50 -4.08
C LYS A 61 22.83 -10.74 -3.42
N PRO A 62 21.84 -11.46 -2.88
CA PRO A 62 20.73 -10.85 -2.16
C PRO A 62 21.21 -10.14 -0.87
N PRO A 63 20.50 -9.11 -0.40
CA PRO A 63 20.69 -8.58 0.95
C PRO A 63 20.49 -9.67 2.01
N ALA A 64 21.22 -9.57 3.13
CA ALA A 64 21.22 -10.62 4.16
C ALA A 64 19.87 -10.85 4.88
N ASP A 65 18.94 -9.89 4.82
CA ASP A 65 17.60 -9.98 5.37
C ASP A 65 16.54 -10.43 4.34
N ALA A 66 16.94 -10.72 3.10
CA ALA A 66 16.02 -11.15 2.06
C ALA A 66 15.62 -12.62 2.22
N VAL A 67 14.36 -12.90 1.95
CA VAL A 67 13.86 -14.25 1.73
C VAL A 67 14.26 -14.69 0.33
N ILE A 68 15.01 -15.78 0.25
CA ILE A 68 15.47 -16.33 -1.02
C ILE A 68 14.38 -17.23 -1.59
N LEU A 69 13.79 -16.80 -2.71
CA LEU A 69 12.74 -17.56 -3.41
C LEU A 69 13.36 -18.55 -4.39
N PHE A 70 14.48 -18.21 -5.03
CA PHE A 70 15.21 -19.12 -5.91
C PHE A 70 16.68 -18.69 -6.05
N ASP A 71 17.61 -19.59 -5.71
CA ASP A 71 19.07 -19.40 -5.79
C ASP A 71 19.77 -20.32 -6.81
N GLY A 72 18.99 -21.06 -7.60
CA GLY A 72 19.52 -22.01 -8.59
C GLY A 72 19.57 -23.46 -8.12
N ARG A 73 19.26 -23.78 -6.87
CA ARG A 73 19.37 -25.16 -6.35
C ARG A 73 18.12 -25.99 -6.58
N ASP A 74 16.97 -25.49 -6.15
CA ASP A 74 15.70 -26.21 -6.22
C ASP A 74 14.49 -25.25 -6.25
N VAL A 75 13.31 -25.82 -6.45
CA VAL A 75 12.01 -25.12 -6.45
C VAL A 75 11.21 -25.41 -5.17
N SER A 76 11.87 -25.69 -4.05
CA SER A 76 11.22 -26.04 -2.78
C SER A 76 10.21 -24.97 -2.34
N ASN A 77 10.52 -23.70 -2.59
CA ASN A 77 9.68 -22.54 -2.31
C ASN A 77 8.55 -22.30 -3.32
N TRP A 78 8.42 -23.14 -4.35
CA TRP A 78 7.46 -22.98 -5.44
C TRP A 78 6.55 -24.19 -5.59
N ARG A 79 5.33 -23.96 -6.05
CA ARG A 79 4.34 -24.99 -6.40
C ARG A 79 3.57 -24.58 -7.64
N ALA A 80 2.96 -25.55 -8.31
CA ALA A 80 1.91 -25.28 -9.27
C ALA A 80 0.71 -24.62 -8.59
N MET A 81 -0.14 -23.95 -9.36
CA MET A 81 -1.31 -23.24 -8.82
C MET A 81 -2.28 -24.15 -8.05
N ASP A 82 -2.42 -25.40 -8.50
CA ASP A 82 -3.22 -26.44 -7.85
C ASP A 82 -2.61 -27.01 -6.55
N GLY A 83 -1.42 -26.53 -6.15
CA GLY A 83 -0.69 -26.99 -4.98
C GLY A 83 0.22 -28.20 -5.22
N GLY A 84 0.19 -28.78 -6.43
CA GLY A 84 1.10 -29.84 -6.83
C GLY A 84 2.54 -29.35 -7.03
N PRO A 85 3.49 -30.29 -7.28
CA PRO A 85 4.87 -29.93 -7.59
C PRO A 85 4.95 -28.96 -8.77
N ALA A 86 5.87 -28.00 -8.70
CA ALA A 86 6.20 -27.17 -9.86
C ALA A 86 6.76 -28.05 -10.98
N LYS A 87 6.24 -27.89 -12.20
CA LYS A 87 6.60 -28.71 -13.37
C LYS A 87 7.62 -28.03 -14.29
N TRP A 88 8.14 -26.89 -13.85
CA TRP A 88 9.18 -26.15 -14.55
C TRP A 88 10.53 -26.85 -14.40
N VAL A 89 11.41 -26.70 -15.39
CA VAL A 89 12.70 -27.41 -15.41
C VAL A 89 13.75 -26.59 -14.66
N ILE A 90 14.56 -27.28 -13.84
CA ILE A 90 15.75 -26.69 -13.22
C ILE A 90 16.97 -27.28 -13.89
N LYS A 91 17.82 -26.42 -14.44
CA LYS A 91 19.05 -26.83 -15.09
C LYS A 91 20.08 -25.71 -14.97
N ASP A 92 21.34 -26.05 -14.70
CA ASP A 92 22.45 -25.08 -14.70
C ASP A 92 22.21 -23.83 -13.83
N GLY A 93 21.54 -24.00 -12.68
CA GLY A 93 21.25 -22.90 -11.75
C GLY A 93 20.08 -22.00 -12.16
N VAL A 94 19.27 -22.40 -13.16
CA VAL A 94 18.12 -21.61 -13.64
C VAL A 94 16.83 -22.41 -13.55
N MET A 95 15.72 -21.71 -13.36
CA MET A 95 14.37 -22.24 -13.44
C MET A 95 13.75 -21.80 -14.77
N GLU A 96 13.37 -22.75 -15.63
CA GLU A 96 12.84 -22.50 -16.97
C GLU A 96 11.36 -22.89 -17.07
N SER A 97 10.55 -21.98 -17.61
CA SER A 97 9.15 -22.23 -17.91
C SER A 97 8.98 -23.33 -18.96
N VAL A 98 8.05 -24.25 -18.73
CA VAL A 98 7.75 -25.35 -19.65
C VAL A 98 6.35 -25.17 -20.20
N LYS A 99 6.24 -25.02 -21.52
CA LYS A 99 4.97 -24.82 -22.21
C LYS A 99 3.90 -25.82 -21.78
N GLY A 100 2.76 -25.30 -21.29
CA GLY A 100 1.60 -26.09 -20.87
C GLY A 100 1.72 -26.67 -19.47
N SER A 101 2.76 -26.31 -18.72
CA SER A 101 2.93 -26.71 -17.32
C SER A 101 2.15 -25.83 -16.35
N GLY A 102 1.70 -24.66 -16.82
CA GLY A 102 0.97 -23.69 -16.02
C GLY A 102 1.88 -22.81 -15.16
N TYR A 103 1.25 -21.87 -14.47
CA TYR A 103 1.92 -20.91 -13.60
C TYR A 103 2.53 -21.62 -12.39
N VAL A 104 3.60 -21.06 -11.86
CA VAL A 104 4.16 -21.42 -10.56
C VAL A 104 3.95 -20.27 -9.58
N ARG A 105 3.72 -20.60 -8.31
CA ARG A 105 3.56 -19.63 -7.23
C ARG A 105 4.44 -19.96 -6.04
N THR A 106 4.77 -18.94 -5.26
CA THR A 106 5.47 -19.13 -3.99
C THR A 106 4.59 -19.87 -2.98
N LEU A 107 5.24 -20.59 -2.06
CA LEU A 107 4.58 -21.16 -0.88
C LEU A 107 4.21 -20.07 0.13
N GLN A 108 5.13 -19.14 0.35
CA GLN A 108 4.92 -17.98 1.22
C GLN A 108 4.09 -16.91 0.52
N ALA A 109 3.34 -16.16 1.31
CA ALA A 109 2.50 -15.05 0.85
C ALA A 109 3.15 -13.72 1.22
N PHE A 110 3.10 -12.75 0.31
CA PHE A 110 3.73 -11.44 0.47
C PHE A 110 2.72 -10.31 0.22
N GLY A 111 2.97 -9.17 0.85
CA GLY A 111 2.18 -7.94 0.71
C GLY A 111 3.08 -6.81 0.21
N ASP A 112 3.27 -5.76 1.01
CA ASP A 112 4.25 -4.71 0.70
C ASP A 112 5.66 -5.31 0.65
N CYS A 113 6.37 -5.15 -0.47
CA CYS A 113 7.67 -5.76 -0.64
C CYS A 113 8.58 -5.03 -1.63
N GLN A 114 9.88 -5.29 -1.47
CA GLN A 114 10.89 -5.14 -2.49
C GLN A 114 11.18 -6.53 -3.05
N LEU A 115 10.99 -6.73 -4.36
CA LEU A 115 11.19 -7.99 -5.07
C LEU A 115 12.27 -7.81 -6.13
N HIS A 116 13.24 -8.71 -6.16
CA HIS A 116 14.21 -8.81 -7.24
C HIS A 116 13.98 -10.09 -8.05
N VAL A 117 14.05 -9.96 -9.36
CA VAL A 117 13.91 -11.08 -10.32
C VAL A 117 14.92 -10.90 -11.44
N GLU A 118 15.74 -11.91 -11.69
CA GLU A 118 16.48 -11.99 -12.96
C GLU A 118 15.76 -12.93 -13.93
N TRP A 119 15.60 -12.48 -15.17
CA TRP A 119 14.94 -13.24 -16.22
C TRP A 119 15.68 -13.13 -17.55
N ALA A 120 15.55 -14.15 -18.39
CA ALA A 120 16.10 -14.16 -19.74
C ALA A 120 15.11 -14.84 -20.69
N THR A 121 14.82 -14.17 -21.81
CA THR A 121 14.01 -14.74 -22.88
C THR A 121 14.80 -15.82 -23.63
N PRO A 122 14.12 -16.70 -24.38
CA PRO A 122 14.79 -17.75 -25.13
C PRO A 122 15.85 -17.20 -26.10
N VAL A 123 16.98 -17.88 -26.25
CA VAL A 123 18.00 -17.52 -27.26
C VAL A 123 17.43 -17.66 -28.68
N ASN A 124 16.66 -18.72 -28.90
CA ASN A 124 15.98 -18.96 -30.16
C ASN A 124 14.71 -18.10 -30.20
N VAL A 125 14.74 -17.05 -31.01
CA VAL A 125 13.61 -16.14 -31.19
C VAL A 125 12.52 -16.81 -32.01
N GLU A 126 11.34 -16.96 -31.42
CA GLU A 126 10.13 -17.42 -32.09
C GLU A 126 8.95 -16.49 -31.79
N GLY A 127 8.07 -16.31 -32.78
CA GLY A 127 6.90 -15.46 -32.64
C GLY A 127 7.19 -13.96 -32.80
N LYS A 128 6.16 -13.16 -32.53
CA LYS A 128 6.19 -11.69 -32.58
C LYS A 128 5.18 -11.13 -31.59
N SER A 129 5.31 -9.85 -31.23
CA SER A 129 4.43 -9.20 -30.26
C SER A 129 4.38 -10.06 -28.97
N GLN A 130 3.19 -10.27 -28.40
CA GLN A 130 2.95 -11.09 -27.19
C GLN A 130 3.28 -12.59 -27.35
N GLY A 131 3.58 -13.09 -28.55
CA GLY A 131 3.94 -14.49 -28.77
C GLY A 131 5.44 -14.78 -28.62
N ARG A 132 6.26 -13.76 -28.37
CA ARG A 132 7.72 -13.83 -28.37
C ARG A 132 8.28 -13.63 -26.96
N GLY A 133 8.72 -14.72 -26.32
CA GLY A 133 9.37 -14.69 -25.01
C GLY A 133 8.49 -14.15 -23.88
N ASN A 134 7.19 -14.47 -23.89
CA ASN A 134 6.21 -13.98 -22.95
C ASN A 134 6.16 -14.82 -21.65
N SER A 135 6.08 -14.12 -20.54
CA SER A 135 5.83 -14.60 -19.18
C SER A 135 5.37 -13.39 -18.36
N GLY A 136 5.39 -13.45 -17.03
CA GLY A 136 4.97 -12.34 -16.19
C GLY A 136 5.31 -12.58 -14.74
N VAL A 137 5.59 -11.50 -14.01
CA VAL A 137 5.78 -11.52 -12.56
C VAL A 137 4.51 -10.98 -11.92
N PHE A 138 3.78 -11.84 -11.23
CA PHE A 138 2.50 -11.51 -10.59
C PHE A 138 2.71 -11.24 -9.10
N LEU A 139 2.49 -9.99 -8.71
CA LEU A 139 2.46 -9.54 -7.32
C LEU A 139 1.10 -9.94 -6.74
N MET A 140 1.11 -10.63 -5.60
CA MET A 140 -0.10 -11.17 -4.96
C MET A 140 -0.96 -12.04 -5.91
N ASN A 141 -0.34 -12.70 -6.89
CA ASN A 141 -0.99 -13.49 -7.94
C ASN A 141 -2.09 -12.72 -8.70
N THR A 142 -2.01 -11.38 -8.71
CA THR A 142 -3.11 -10.51 -9.15
C THR A 142 -2.64 -9.35 -10.03
N TYR A 143 -1.46 -8.80 -9.76
CA TYR A 143 -0.95 -7.60 -10.43
C TYR A 143 0.34 -7.95 -11.19
N GLU A 144 0.27 -7.90 -12.51
CA GLU A 144 1.34 -8.34 -13.40
C GLU A 144 2.30 -7.20 -13.75
N VAL A 145 3.58 -7.42 -13.48
CA VAL A 145 4.68 -6.74 -14.17
C VAL A 145 5.12 -7.64 -15.32
N GLN A 146 4.97 -7.12 -16.52
CA GLN A 146 5.06 -7.91 -17.73
C GLN A 146 6.49 -8.37 -18.04
N VAL A 147 6.66 -9.63 -18.46
CA VAL A 147 7.92 -10.18 -18.97
C VAL A 147 7.74 -10.52 -20.43
N LEU A 148 8.50 -9.86 -21.31
CA LEU A 148 8.41 -10.09 -22.75
C LEU A 148 9.76 -9.86 -23.40
N ASP A 149 10.05 -10.58 -24.49
CA ASP A 149 11.13 -10.16 -25.38
C ASP A 149 10.71 -8.89 -26.12
N SER A 150 11.06 -7.73 -25.57
CA SER A 150 10.78 -6.41 -26.16
C SER A 150 12.00 -5.80 -26.86
N PHE A 151 13.05 -6.58 -27.13
CA PHE A 151 14.19 -6.14 -27.93
C PHE A 151 13.88 -6.31 -29.42
N ASP A 152 13.74 -5.19 -30.14
CA ASP A 152 13.32 -5.14 -31.54
C ASP A 152 12.07 -6.01 -31.81
N ASN A 153 11.07 -5.89 -30.92
CA ASN A 153 9.79 -6.61 -31.01
C ASN A 153 8.64 -5.68 -30.64
N GLN A 154 7.96 -5.12 -31.63
CA GLN A 154 6.85 -4.20 -31.40
C GLN A 154 5.59 -4.95 -30.93
N THR A 155 4.93 -4.41 -29.90
CA THR A 155 3.65 -4.88 -29.37
C THR A 155 2.81 -3.69 -28.89
N TYR A 156 1.64 -3.92 -28.29
CA TYR A 156 0.88 -2.83 -27.67
C TYR A 156 1.64 -2.29 -26.43
N PRO A 157 1.76 -0.95 -26.25
CA PRO A 157 2.73 -0.38 -25.31
C PRO A 157 2.55 -0.79 -23.84
N ASP A 158 1.31 -0.99 -23.40
CA ASP A 158 0.92 -1.42 -22.05
C ASP A 158 1.00 -2.94 -21.84
N GLY A 159 1.56 -3.68 -22.80
CA GLY A 159 1.87 -5.10 -22.69
C GLY A 159 3.31 -5.46 -23.05
N GLN A 160 4.21 -4.50 -23.18
CA GLN A 160 5.63 -4.77 -23.38
C GLN A 160 6.35 -5.01 -22.03
N ALA A 161 7.62 -5.44 -22.06
CA ALA A 161 8.42 -5.67 -20.86
C ALA A 161 8.39 -4.47 -19.90
N SER A 162 8.18 -4.73 -18.61
CA SER A 162 8.09 -3.77 -17.50
C SER A 162 6.84 -2.89 -17.49
N ALA A 163 5.86 -3.16 -18.35
CA ALA A 163 4.52 -2.63 -18.19
C ALA A 163 3.88 -3.16 -16.91
N VAL A 164 3.08 -2.32 -16.23
CA VAL A 164 2.00 -2.83 -15.40
C VAL A 164 0.88 -3.23 -16.37
N TYR A 165 0.72 -4.53 -16.58
CA TYR A 165 0.07 -5.08 -17.76
C TYR A 165 -1.36 -4.56 -17.98
N GLY A 166 -1.64 -4.03 -19.16
CA GLY A 166 -2.94 -3.48 -19.56
C GLY A 166 -3.32 -2.16 -18.87
N GLN A 167 -2.40 -1.58 -18.09
CA GLN A 167 -2.65 -0.35 -17.32
C GLN A 167 -1.66 0.76 -17.70
N TYR A 168 -0.36 0.49 -17.62
CA TYR A 168 0.69 1.49 -17.83
C TYR A 168 1.80 0.95 -18.72
N PRO A 169 2.05 1.55 -19.90
CA PRO A 169 3.30 1.35 -20.62
C PRO A 169 4.49 1.75 -19.75
N PRO A 170 5.66 1.07 -19.87
CA PRO A 170 6.87 1.58 -19.27
C PRO A 170 7.28 2.91 -19.89
N GLN A 171 7.87 3.80 -19.10
CA GLN A 171 8.34 5.11 -19.57
C GLN A 171 9.44 4.98 -20.64
N ILE A 172 10.19 3.89 -20.58
CA ILE A 172 11.28 3.59 -21.52
C ILE A 172 11.42 2.07 -21.67
N ASN A 173 11.78 1.61 -22.86
CA ASN A 173 12.14 0.20 -23.08
C ASN A 173 13.63 -0.01 -22.76
N ALA A 174 13.92 -0.69 -21.66
CA ALA A 174 15.27 -0.99 -21.20
C ALA A 174 15.72 -2.43 -21.51
N SER A 175 15.05 -3.11 -22.44
CA SER A 175 15.29 -4.53 -22.74
C SER A 175 16.65 -4.77 -23.40
N ARG A 176 17.39 -5.75 -22.88
CA ARG A 176 18.49 -6.42 -23.59
C ARG A 176 17.96 -7.47 -24.57
N GLY A 177 18.80 -7.90 -25.51
CA GLY A 177 18.47 -8.89 -26.51
C GLY A 177 18.19 -10.31 -25.97
N PRO A 178 17.67 -11.21 -26.82
CA PRO A 178 17.32 -12.58 -26.46
C PRO A 178 18.46 -13.35 -25.79
N GLY A 179 18.14 -14.17 -24.79
CA GLY A 179 19.12 -14.97 -24.05
C GLY A 179 19.98 -14.19 -23.03
N VAL A 180 19.99 -12.85 -23.10
CA VAL A 180 20.73 -12.00 -22.17
C VAL A 180 19.89 -11.75 -20.92
N TRP A 181 20.50 -11.88 -19.74
CA TRP A 181 19.82 -11.66 -18.47
C TRP A 181 19.41 -10.20 -18.27
N GLN A 182 18.17 -10.05 -17.83
CA GLN A 182 17.50 -8.81 -17.45
C GLN A 182 17.32 -8.82 -15.93
N THR A 183 17.26 -7.65 -15.31
CA THR A 183 16.86 -7.52 -13.90
C THR A 183 15.57 -6.74 -13.79
N TYR A 184 14.68 -7.18 -12.92
CA TYR A 184 13.63 -6.35 -12.33
C TYR A 184 13.90 -6.17 -10.85
N ASP A 185 13.93 -4.91 -10.43
CA ASP A 185 13.79 -4.50 -9.04
C ASP A 185 12.43 -3.82 -8.90
N ILE A 186 11.52 -4.47 -8.20
CA ILE A 186 10.11 -4.07 -8.06
C ILE A 186 9.87 -3.64 -6.63
N ILE A 187 9.35 -2.44 -6.43
CA ILE A 187 8.81 -1.99 -5.14
C ILE A 187 7.30 -2.02 -5.28
N PHE A 188 6.66 -2.81 -4.44
CA PHE A 188 5.22 -3.01 -4.46
C PHE A 188 4.61 -2.64 -3.12
N HIS A 189 3.59 -1.80 -3.17
CA HIS A 189 2.71 -1.50 -2.04
C HIS A 189 1.32 -2.01 -2.38
N ARG A 190 0.80 -2.96 -1.61
CA ARG A 190 -0.50 -3.58 -1.92
C ARG A 190 -1.67 -2.63 -1.63
N PRO A 191 -2.81 -2.75 -2.33
CA PRO A 191 -4.00 -1.99 -1.95
C PRO A 191 -4.44 -2.32 -0.52
N ARG A 192 -5.07 -1.36 0.14
CA ARG A 192 -5.70 -1.53 1.45
C ARG A 192 -7.20 -1.37 1.30
N PHE A 193 -7.94 -2.23 1.98
CA PHE A 193 -9.40 -2.27 1.94
C PHE A 193 -9.99 -1.82 3.27
N ASP A 194 -11.14 -1.16 3.24
CA ASP A 194 -11.95 -0.90 4.44
C ASP A 194 -12.73 -2.14 4.90
N GLU A 195 -13.47 -2.01 6.00
CA GLU A 195 -14.25 -3.10 6.61
C GLU A 195 -15.38 -3.57 5.68
N GLU A 196 -15.83 -2.70 4.77
CA GLU A 196 -16.82 -2.98 3.72
C GLU A 196 -16.21 -3.62 2.47
N GLY A 197 -14.87 -3.78 2.42
CA GLY A 197 -14.15 -4.41 1.32
C GLY A 197 -13.92 -3.51 0.10
N LYS A 198 -14.11 -2.20 0.23
CA LYS A 198 -13.78 -1.19 -0.79
C LYS A 198 -12.32 -0.75 -0.63
N ALA A 199 -11.65 -0.46 -1.75
CA ALA A 199 -10.28 0.04 -1.73
C ALA A 199 -10.22 1.42 -1.05
N ALA A 200 -9.69 1.45 0.18
CA ALA A 200 -9.45 2.66 0.95
C ALA A 200 -8.14 3.34 0.51
N GLN A 201 -7.16 2.55 0.08
CA GLN A 201 -5.92 3.03 -0.54
C GLN A 201 -5.57 2.14 -1.74
N PRO A 202 -5.28 2.73 -2.91
CA PRO A 202 -4.86 1.94 -4.05
C PRO A 202 -3.43 1.40 -3.85
N GLY A 203 -3.14 0.27 -4.49
CA GLY A 203 -1.79 -0.27 -4.55
C GLY A 203 -0.91 0.57 -5.48
N HIS A 204 0.40 0.48 -5.31
CA HIS A 204 1.38 1.17 -6.16
C HIS A 204 2.53 0.24 -6.56
N ILE A 205 3.06 0.43 -7.77
CA ILE A 205 4.22 -0.30 -8.29
C ILE A 205 5.28 0.69 -8.76
N THR A 206 6.53 0.46 -8.36
CA THR A 206 7.72 1.02 -8.99
C THR A 206 8.52 -0.13 -9.59
N VAL A 207 9.04 0.05 -10.81
CA VAL A 207 9.87 -0.95 -11.49
C VAL A 207 11.14 -0.29 -11.99
N LEU A 208 12.29 -0.88 -11.64
CA LEU A 208 13.53 -0.65 -12.33
C LEU A 208 13.84 -1.87 -13.20
N HIS A 209 14.01 -1.65 -14.50
CA HIS A 209 14.43 -2.66 -15.47
C HIS A 209 15.89 -2.42 -15.83
N ASN A 210 16.78 -3.35 -15.50
CA ASN A 210 18.22 -3.19 -15.71
C ASN A 210 18.81 -1.95 -15.03
N GLY A 211 18.25 -1.55 -13.88
CA GLY A 211 18.62 -0.34 -13.15
C GLY A 211 18.03 0.96 -13.72
N VAL A 212 17.25 0.89 -14.81
CA VAL A 212 16.54 2.03 -15.39
C VAL A 212 15.12 2.08 -14.83
N LEU A 213 14.71 3.22 -14.26
CA LEU A 213 13.33 3.41 -13.78
C LEU A 213 12.35 3.38 -14.96
N THR A 214 11.42 2.42 -14.98
CA THR A 214 10.42 2.27 -16.05
C THR A 214 8.99 2.47 -15.57
N GLN A 215 8.73 2.26 -14.28
CA GLN A 215 7.48 2.63 -13.60
C GLN A 215 7.84 3.40 -12.34
N ASP A 216 7.30 4.60 -12.17
CA ASP A 216 7.58 5.46 -11.02
C ASP A 216 6.34 5.60 -10.15
N HIS A 217 6.26 4.76 -9.11
CA HIS A 217 5.18 4.76 -8.12
C HIS A 217 3.78 4.86 -8.75
N VAL A 218 3.52 4.07 -9.79
CA VAL A 218 2.25 4.12 -10.51
C VAL A 218 1.15 3.47 -9.68
N GLU A 219 -0.01 4.13 -9.60
CA GLU A 219 -1.21 3.59 -8.96
C GLU A 219 -1.71 2.36 -9.74
N ILE A 220 -2.00 1.27 -9.06
CA ILE A 220 -2.65 0.11 -9.67
C ILE A 220 -4.16 0.40 -9.74
N LEU A 221 -4.80 0.11 -10.87
CA LEU A 221 -6.21 0.41 -11.10
C LEU A 221 -7.17 -0.73 -10.69
N GLY A 222 -6.62 -1.86 -10.27
CA GLY A 222 -7.31 -3.12 -10.03
C GLY A 222 -6.49 -4.30 -10.54
N PRO A 223 -7.02 -5.54 -10.53
CA PRO A 223 -6.35 -6.70 -11.10
C PRO A 223 -5.97 -6.49 -12.56
N THR A 224 -4.79 -6.96 -12.97
CA THR A 224 -4.35 -6.91 -14.37
C THR A 224 -4.99 -8.05 -15.15
N THR A 225 -5.65 -7.75 -16.27
CA THR A 225 -6.31 -8.77 -17.10
C THR A 225 -6.25 -8.39 -18.58
N TRP A 226 -6.29 -9.39 -19.46
CA TRP A 226 -6.30 -9.14 -20.89
C TRP A 226 -7.60 -8.45 -21.35
N MET A 227 -7.45 -7.28 -21.99
CA MET A 227 -8.54 -6.46 -22.54
C MET A 227 -9.67 -6.11 -21.57
N ASN A 228 -9.40 -6.13 -20.26
CA ASN A 228 -10.36 -5.77 -19.24
C ASN A 228 -9.66 -5.09 -18.06
N ARG A 229 -10.39 -4.22 -17.36
CA ARG A 229 -9.90 -3.47 -16.20
C ARG A 229 -10.89 -3.64 -15.05
N PRO A 230 -10.93 -4.84 -14.42
CA PRO A 230 -11.85 -5.09 -13.32
C PRO A 230 -11.52 -4.17 -12.13
N PRO A 231 -12.54 -3.76 -11.36
CA PRO A 231 -12.30 -3.01 -10.13
C PRO A 231 -11.55 -3.86 -9.11
N TYR A 232 -10.99 -3.19 -8.11
CA TYR A 232 -10.46 -3.87 -6.93
C TYR A 232 -11.48 -4.81 -6.30
N ARG A 233 -10.99 -5.98 -5.86
CA ARG A 233 -11.73 -6.95 -5.07
C ARG A 233 -10.98 -7.20 -3.78
N LEU A 234 -11.71 -7.19 -2.66
CA LEU A 234 -11.15 -7.57 -1.36
C LEU A 234 -10.40 -8.90 -1.47
N HIS A 235 -9.16 -8.90 -1.00
CA HIS A 235 -8.32 -10.07 -0.90
C HIS A 235 -7.51 -10.02 0.40
N ALA A 236 -6.89 -11.15 0.75
CA ALA A 236 -6.04 -11.22 1.93
C ALA A 236 -4.87 -10.22 1.86
N ASP A 237 -4.38 -9.81 3.02
CA ASP A 237 -3.28 -8.84 3.15
C ASP A 237 -1.97 -9.28 2.52
N LYS A 238 -1.77 -10.60 2.44
CA LYS A 238 -0.64 -11.23 1.77
C LYS A 238 -1.18 -12.35 0.89
N LEU A 239 -0.67 -12.45 -0.33
CA LEU A 239 -0.94 -13.55 -1.26
C LEU A 239 0.36 -13.99 -1.93
N PRO A 240 0.43 -15.22 -2.47
CA PRO A 240 1.62 -15.70 -3.18
C PRO A 240 2.05 -14.77 -4.32
N LEU A 241 3.36 -14.74 -4.60
CA LEU A 241 3.87 -14.27 -5.89
C LEU A 241 3.71 -15.39 -6.92
N ALA A 242 3.56 -15.06 -8.20
CA ALA A 242 3.51 -16.06 -9.26
C ALA A 242 4.33 -15.69 -10.49
N LEU A 243 4.77 -16.70 -11.23
CA LEU A 243 5.40 -16.58 -12.54
C LEU A 243 4.54 -17.28 -13.59
N GLN A 244 4.33 -16.61 -14.72
CA GLN A 244 3.44 -17.09 -15.77
C GLN A 244 4.12 -18.07 -16.73
N ASP A 245 3.44 -19.17 -17.02
CA ASP A 245 3.67 -19.95 -18.23
C ASP A 245 2.75 -19.43 -19.34
N HIS A 246 3.33 -18.74 -20.32
CA HIS A 246 2.65 -18.31 -21.54
C HIS A 246 3.08 -19.14 -22.77
N GLY A 247 3.66 -20.32 -22.54
CA GLY A 247 4.12 -21.22 -23.59
C GLY A 247 5.48 -20.87 -24.19
N ASN A 248 6.19 -19.87 -23.66
CA ASN A 248 7.56 -19.55 -24.03
C ASN A 248 8.54 -19.99 -22.91
N PRO A 249 9.70 -20.57 -23.25
CA PRO A 249 10.67 -21.05 -22.26
C PRO A 249 11.53 -19.91 -21.68
N VAL A 250 10.88 -18.98 -20.99
CA VAL A 250 11.55 -17.91 -20.24
C VAL A 250 12.27 -18.53 -19.04
N ARG A 251 13.50 -18.10 -18.80
CA ARG A 251 14.37 -18.58 -17.72
C ARG A 251 14.45 -17.54 -16.62
N PHE A 252 14.54 -18.01 -15.38
CA PHE A 252 14.63 -17.20 -14.18
C PHE A 252 15.81 -17.64 -13.31
N ARG A 253 16.45 -16.69 -12.65
CA ARG A 253 17.46 -16.94 -11.61
C ARG A 253 17.42 -15.83 -10.55
N ASN A 254 18.10 -16.05 -9.43
CA ASN A 254 18.30 -15.06 -8.37
C ASN A 254 17.01 -14.29 -8.03
N ILE A 255 16.04 -14.99 -7.42
CA ILE A 255 14.77 -14.40 -7.02
C ILE A 255 14.77 -14.27 -5.50
N TRP A 256 14.61 -13.06 -5.01
CA TRP A 256 14.55 -12.78 -3.58
C TRP A 256 13.58 -11.64 -3.27
N VAL A 257 13.04 -11.66 -2.07
CA VAL A 257 12.05 -10.68 -1.62
C VAL A 257 12.39 -10.19 -0.22
N ARG A 258 12.21 -8.89 0.00
CA ARG A 258 12.26 -8.27 1.32
C ARG A 258 10.88 -7.69 1.60
N GLU A 259 10.29 -8.08 2.72
CA GLU A 259 9.06 -7.42 3.16
C GLU A 259 9.38 -5.98 3.56
N LEU A 260 8.59 -5.05 3.05
CA LEU A 260 8.69 -3.66 3.48
C LEU A 260 7.87 -3.52 4.76
N PRO A 261 8.32 -2.68 5.72
CA PRO A 261 7.46 -2.29 6.82
C PRO A 261 6.13 -1.82 6.24
N ALA A 262 5.03 -2.30 6.81
CA ALA A 262 3.72 -1.82 6.41
C ALA A 262 3.78 -0.29 6.48
N ARG A 263 3.57 0.39 5.35
CA ARG A 263 3.14 1.79 5.44
C ARG A 263 1.91 1.71 6.33
N PRO A 264 1.85 2.44 7.47
CA PRO A 264 0.63 2.46 8.26
C PRO A 264 -0.47 2.74 7.24
N ALA A 265 -1.40 1.79 7.06
CA ALA A 265 -2.61 2.07 6.30
C ALA A 265 -3.13 3.33 6.98
N ALA A 266 -3.14 4.47 6.24
CA ALA A 266 -3.13 5.82 6.79
C ALA A 266 -3.86 5.73 8.11
N GLU A 267 -3.11 5.79 9.21
CA GLU A 267 -3.66 5.38 10.50
C GLU A 267 -5.04 6.01 10.54
N ARG A 268 -6.09 5.18 10.73
CA ARG A 268 -7.49 5.61 10.89
C ARG A 268 -7.41 7.04 11.39
N ASP A 269 -7.98 8.02 10.70
CA ASP A 269 -7.80 9.43 11.07
C ASP A 269 -8.35 9.63 12.50
N LYS A 270 -7.53 9.25 13.49
CA LYS A 270 -7.76 9.25 14.92
C LYS A 270 -7.84 10.71 15.35
N ASP A 271 -7.32 11.61 14.52
CA ASP A 271 -7.39 13.04 14.72
C ASP A 271 -8.43 13.72 13.82
N LYS A 272 -9.29 12.96 13.12
CA LYS A 272 -10.43 13.55 12.38
C LYS A 272 -11.43 14.09 13.37
N GLU A 273 -11.33 15.39 13.58
CA GLU A 273 -12.36 16.15 14.25
C GLU A 273 -13.63 16.14 13.40
N ILE A 274 -14.76 15.81 14.03
CA ILE A 274 -16.08 16.10 13.52
C ILE A 274 -16.66 17.28 14.29
N PHE A 275 -17.47 18.09 13.62
CA PHE A 275 -18.23 19.14 14.29
C PHE A 275 -19.51 18.54 14.88
N LEU A 276 -19.59 18.48 16.21
CA LEU A 276 -20.84 18.22 16.92
C LEU A 276 -21.41 19.58 17.33
N GLY A 277 -22.60 19.93 16.82
CA GLY A 277 -23.24 21.19 17.17
C GLY A 277 -23.47 21.35 18.68
N SER A 278 -23.55 22.60 19.15
CA SER A 278 -23.64 22.98 20.56
C SER A 278 -24.52 22.10 21.46
N ALA A 279 -25.73 21.78 20.99
CA ALA A 279 -26.71 20.98 21.74
C ALA A 279 -26.26 19.53 21.96
N ALA A 280 -25.48 18.97 21.05
CA ALA A 280 -24.98 17.59 21.14
C ALA A 280 -23.85 17.45 22.17
N LEU A 281 -23.20 18.55 22.58
CA LEU A 281 -22.10 18.54 23.54
C LEU A 281 -22.55 18.58 25.00
N GLU A 282 -23.75 19.11 25.26
CA GLU A 282 -24.29 19.30 26.61
C GLU A 282 -24.33 18.00 27.45
N PRO A 283 -24.72 16.83 26.90
CA PRO A 283 -24.76 15.59 27.68
C PRO A 283 -23.41 15.15 28.26
N PHE A 284 -22.28 15.62 27.73
CA PHE A 284 -20.95 15.22 28.20
C PHE A 284 -20.43 16.10 29.35
N VAL A 285 -21.02 17.27 29.59
CA VAL A 285 -20.61 18.18 30.67
C VAL A 285 -20.90 17.55 32.03
N GLY A 286 -19.93 17.58 32.93
CA GLY A 286 -20.06 17.02 34.28
C GLY A 286 -18.73 16.62 34.90
N GLU A 287 -18.81 16.17 36.14
CA GLU A 287 -17.69 15.57 36.85
C GLU A 287 -17.80 14.05 36.82
N TYR A 288 -16.69 13.36 36.59
CA TYR A 288 -16.63 11.92 36.48
C TYR A 288 -15.61 11.38 37.48
N ARG A 289 -16.02 10.35 38.24
CA ARG A 289 -15.20 9.70 39.27
C ARG A 289 -15.32 8.19 39.18
N GLY A 290 -14.20 7.50 39.34
CA GLY A 290 -14.11 6.04 39.38
C GLY A 290 -12.90 5.60 40.19
N GLU A 291 -12.94 4.36 40.68
CA GLU A 291 -11.84 3.76 41.41
C GLU A 291 -10.59 3.66 40.51
N GLY A 292 -9.44 4.10 41.01
CA GLY A 292 -8.19 4.13 40.22
C GLY A 292 -8.14 5.17 39.09
N THR A 293 -9.15 6.03 38.96
CA THR A 293 -9.17 7.11 37.95
C THR A 293 -8.95 8.49 38.58
N PRO A 294 -8.18 9.39 37.96
CA PRO A 294 -8.17 10.78 38.38
C PRO A 294 -9.57 11.38 38.18
N VAL A 295 -9.94 12.37 39.01
CA VAL A 295 -11.19 13.13 38.79
C VAL A 295 -11.10 13.80 37.43
N ILE A 296 -12.11 13.57 36.60
CA ILE A 296 -12.22 14.17 35.26
C ILE A 296 -13.39 15.15 35.29
N THR A 297 -13.11 16.41 35.02
CA THR A 297 -14.14 17.45 34.89
C THR A 297 -14.23 17.86 33.43
N ILE A 298 -15.42 17.69 32.84
CA ILE A 298 -15.72 18.16 31.49
C ILE A 298 -16.55 19.43 31.62
N THR A 299 -16.00 20.54 31.11
CA THR A 299 -16.69 21.82 31.00
C THR A 299 -16.88 22.17 29.52
N ARG A 300 -17.71 23.17 29.24
CA ARG A 300 -17.99 23.63 27.89
C ARG A 300 -17.75 25.12 27.78
N ASN A 301 -17.12 25.53 26.70
CA ASN A 301 -17.03 26.92 26.26
C ASN A 301 -17.61 27.01 24.85
N GLN A 302 -18.83 27.54 24.71
CA GLN A 302 -19.59 27.58 23.46
C GLN A 302 -19.70 26.18 22.81
N ASP A 303 -19.04 25.97 21.67
CA ASP A 303 -19.06 24.74 20.89
C ASP A 303 -17.82 23.85 21.13
N GLN A 304 -17.07 24.10 22.20
CA GLN A 304 -15.86 23.38 22.55
C GLN A 304 -15.97 22.76 23.95
N LEU A 305 -15.77 21.44 24.04
CA LEU A 305 -15.56 20.78 25.33
C LEU A 305 -14.12 20.98 25.81
N LEU A 306 -13.98 21.18 27.11
CA LEU A 306 -12.73 21.30 27.84
C LEU A 306 -12.67 20.19 28.89
N ALA A 307 -11.57 19.45 28.95
CA ALA A 307 -11.32 18.44 29.97
C ALA A 307 -10.24 18.91 30.95
N THR A 308 -10.52 18.72 32.24
CA THR A 308 -9.59 18.90 33.35
C THR A 308 -9.42 17.54 34.03
N PHE A 309 -8.19 17.09 34.25
CA PHE A 309 -7.92 15.84 34.95
C PHE A 309 -6.57 15.89 35.66
N ALA A 310 -6.47 15.17 36.78
CA ALA A 310 -5.24 15.07 37.58
C ALA A 310 -4.62 16.43 37.97
N GLY A 311 -5.43 17.45 38.22
CA GLY A 311 -4.97 18.80 38.59
C GLY A 311 -4.34 19.63 37.46
N ASN A 312 -4.35 19.14 36.22
CA ASN A 312 -3.85 19.87 35.06
C ASN A 312 -4.80 21.01 34.64
N PRO A 313 -4.30 22.05 33.94
CA PRO A 313 -5.15 23.06 33.33
C PRO A 313 -6.17 22.46 32.37
N ALA A 314 -7.34 23.08 32.23
CA ALA A 314 -8.38 22.67 31.29
C ALA A 314 -7.87 22.71 29.84
N ARG A 315 -8.12 21.65 29.06
CA ARG A 315 -7.67 21.52 27.68
C ARG A 315 -8.82 21.18 26.74
N PRO A 316 -8.81 21.66 25.49
CA PRO A 316 -9.82 21.28 24.51
C PRO A 316 -9.74 19.80 24.15
N ILE A 317 -10.92 19.19 24.02
CA ILE A 317 -11.13 17.84 23.49
C ILE A 317 -12.08 17.90 22.29
N TYR A 318 -11.75 17.19 21.24
CA TYR A 318 -12.39 17.28 19.93
C TYR A 318 -13.19 16.00 19.68
N ALA A 319 -14.37 16.12 19.08
CA ALA A 319 -15.18 14.95 18.77
C ALA A 319 -14.57 14.18 17.60
N ARG A 320 -14.47 12.86 17.74
CA ARG A 320 -14.14 11.91 16.66
C ARG A 320 -15.38 11.17 16.16
N SER A 321 -16.33 10.95 17.07
CA SER A 321 -17.65 10.41 16.81
C SER A 321 -18.62 10.98 17.84
N GLU A 322 -19.91 10.59 17.79
CA GLU A 322 -20.91 11.06 18.74
C GLU A 322 -20.49 10.96 20.22
N ASN A 323 -19.82 9.86 20.61
CA ASN A 323 -19.45 9.59 22.01
C ASN A 323 -17.94 9.44 22.23
N ASN A 324 -17.11 9.69 21.21
CA ASN A 324 -15.65 9.58 21.34
C ASN A 324 -15.02 10.95 21.11
N PHE A 325 -14.17 11.36 22.03
CA PHE A 325 -13.42 12.60 21.97
C PHE A 325 -11.93 12.34 22.16
N PHE A 326 -11.10 13.26 21.69
CA PHE A 326 -9.65 13.13 21.80
C PHE A 326 -8.99 14.49 22.01
N SER A 327 -7.81 14.51 22.62
CA SER A 327 -7.00 15.72 22.74
C SER A 327 -5.88 15.74 21.70
N LYS A 328 -5.88 16.78 20.85
CA LYS A 328 -4.81 17.04 19.86
C LYS A 328 -3.44 17.33 20.48
N ALA A 329 -3.40 17.64 21.78
CA ALA A 329 -2.17 18.10 22.44
C ALA A 329 -1.42 17.00 23.20
N ILE A 330 -2.08 15.92 23.61
CA ILE A 330 -1.53 14.97 24.60
C ILE A 330 -1.86 13.51 24.31
N GLY A 331 -2.51 13.18 23.19
CA GLY A 331 -2.74 11.80 22.79
C GLY A 331 -3.65 11.00 23.73
N ILE A 332 -4.55 11.69 24.45
CA ILE A 332 -5.56 11.08 25.33
C ILE A 332 -6.91 11.04 24.63
N GLU A 333 -7.61 9.91 24.74
CA GLU A 333 -8.96 9.71 24.24
C GLU A 333 -9.98 9.56 25.38
N PHE A 334 -11.21 9.98 25.12
CA PHE A 334 -12.35 9.94 26.02
C PHE A 334 -13.49 9.19 25.32
N GLU A 335 -13.75 7.97 25.77
CA GLU A 335 -14.89 7.17 25.31
C GLU A 335 -16.03 7.32 26.33
N PHE A 336 -17.03 8.13 26.00
CA PHE A 336 -18.21 8.30 26.83
C PHE A 336 -19.20 7.16 26.59
N GLN A 337 -19.74 6.61 27.67
CA GLN A 337 -20.71 5.53 27.60
C GLN A 337 -22.08 6.05 27.99
N ARG A 338 -23.09 5.68 27.19
CA ARG A 338 -24.49 5.99 27.45
C ARG A 338 -25.19 4.81 28.10
N GLY A 339 -26.07 5.09 29.05
CA GLY A 339 -26.95 4.10 29.68
C GLY A 339 -28.13 3.71 28.80
N ALA A 340 -28.96 2.79 29.31
CA ALA A 340 -30.16 2.31 28.63
C ALA A 340 -31.19 3.42 28.32
N ASN A 341 -31.14 4.54 29.04
CA ASN A 341 -31.97 5.73 28.84
C ASN A 341 -31.38 6.73 27.82
N GLY A 342 -30.26 6.40 27.18
CA GLY A 342 -29.56 7.27 26.23
C GLY A 342 -28.75 8.41 26.86
N GLN A 343 -28.70 8.52 28.19
CA GLN A 343 -27.90 9.54 28.89
C GLN A 343 -26.45 9.10 29.04
N VAL A 344 -25.51 10.06 29.04
CA VAL A 344 -24.09 9.78 29.30
C VAL A 344 -23.91 9.45 30.79
N GLU A 345 -23.44 8.25 31.09
CA GLU A 345 -23.31 7.73 32.47
C GLU A 345 -21.87 7.59 32.92
N SER A 346 -20.91 7.41 32.00
CA SER A 346 -19.51 7.26 32.35
C SER A 346 -18.56 7.63 31.22
N VAL A 347 -17.27 7.70 31.54
CA VAL A 347 -16.18 7.91 30.58
C VAL A 347 -15.04 6.95 30.85
N ILE A 348 -14.45 6.42 29.78
CA ILE A 348 -13.20 5.66 29.81
C ILE A 348 -12.12 6.51 29.14
N ILE A 349 -10.96 6.60 29.80
CA ILE A 349 -9.79 7.27 29.26
C ILE A 349 -8.90 6.24 28.56
N LYS A 350 -8.40 6.58 27.37
CA LYS A 350 -7.38 5.77 26.67
C LYS A 350 -6.12 6.59 26.43
N HIS A 351 -4.97 5.93 26.55
CA HIS A 351 -3.67 6.49 26.21
C HIS A 351 -2.79 5.37 25.66
N GLY A 352 -2.58 5.34 24.34
CA GLY A 352 -2.01 4.17 23.68
C GLY A 352 -2.92 2.94 23.87
N ASP A 353 -2.34 1.83 24.35
CA ASP A 353 -3.06 0.58 24.64
C ASP A 353 -3.70 0.57 26.04
N ASP A 354 -3.36 1.54 26.90
CA ASP A 354 -3.87 1.62 28.26
C ASP A 354 -5.33 2.13 28.28
N ARG A 355 -6.16 1.50 29.13
CA ARG A 355 -7.56 1.88 29.37
C ARG A 355 -7.78 2.12 30.87
N ILE A 356 -8.26 3.31 31.23
CA ILE A 356 -8.46 3.74 32.61
C ILE A 356 -9.94 4.10 32.81
N GLY A 357 -10.62 3.45 33.76
CA GLY A 357 -12.04 3.63 34.04
C GLY A 357 -12.85 2.33 34.00
N PRO A 358 -14.20 2.42 33.99
CA PRO A 358 -15.00 3.63 33.75
C PRO A 358 -15.09 4.56 34.97
N ALA A 359 -14.94 5.87 34.73
CA ALA A 359 -15.29 6.91 35.70
C ALA A 359 -16.76 7.29 35.50
N ARG A 360 -17.59 7.11 36.54
CA ARG A 360 -19.03 7.39 36.48
C ARG A 360 -19.30 8.88 36.62
N LYS A 361 -20.23 9.36 35.80
CA LYS A 361 -20.75 10.72 35.86
C LYS A 361 -21.43 10.91 37.21
N GLN A 362 -20.98 11.92 37.94
CA GLN A 362 -21.59 12.27 39.22
C GLN A 362 -22.91 12.97 38.94
N THR A 363 -23.98 12.47 39.54
CA THR A 363 -25.26 13.16 39.55
C THR A 363 -25.09 14.43 40.38
N ARG A 364 -25.58 15.56 39.85
CA ARG A 364 -25.63 16.79 40.61
C ARG A 364 -26.71 16.73 41.68
#